data_AF-A0A9D1I408-F1
#
_entry.id   AF-A0A9D1I408-F1
#
_cell.length_a   1.000
_cell.length_b   1.000
_cell.length_c   1.000
_cell.angle_alpha   90.00
_cell.angle_beta   90.00
_cell.angle_gamma   90.00
#
_symmetry.space_group_name_H-M   'P 1'
#
loop_
_entity.id
_entity.type
_entity.pdbx_description
1 polymer ?
#
loop_
_entity_poly.entity_id
_entity_poly.type
_entity_poly.pdbx_seq_one_letter_code
_entity_poly.pdbx_strand_id
1 'polypeptide(L)'
;MIKEKDGEERYKFFSHRDCEYFPCHKTSDDSSFNCLFCYCPLYTLGDRCGGHFTYIKGIKDCSKCLVPHGRKAYDYILKRFEDLSEMARKD
;
A
#
# COMPACT_ATOMS: atom_id res chain seq x y z
N MET A 1 -17.05 -16.37 9.48
CA MET A 1 -17.38 -14.94 9.52
C MET A 1 -16.62 -14.33 10.67
N ILE A 2 -15.57 -13.56 10.39
CA ILE A 2 -14.76 -12.94 11.44
C ILE A 2 -15.57 -11.77 12.01
N LYS A 3 -15.74 -11.78 13.34
CA LYS A 3 -16.17 -10.69 14.22
C LYS A 3 -15.56 -9.34 13.83
N GLU A 4 -16.17 -8.49 13.01
CA GLU A 4 -15.72 -7.09 12.92
C GLU A 4 -15.99 -6.42 14.27
N LYS A 5 -14.92 -6.06 14.97
CA LYS A 5 -14.97 -5.26 16.19
C LYS A 5 -14.16 -4.00 15.94
N ASP A 6 -14.86 -2.88 15.84
CA ASP A 6 -14.24 -1.55 15.68
C ASP A 6 -13.16 -1.36 16.77
N GLY A 7 -11.92 -1.12 16.32
CA GLY A 7 -10.76 -0.86 17.19
C GLY A 7 -9.86 -2.07 17.52
N GLU A 8 -10.22 -3.30 17.15
CA GLU A 8 -9.39 -4.51 17.40
C GLU A 8 -8.58 -4.99 16.17
N GLU A 9 -8.77 -4.40 15.00
CA GLU A 9 -8.18 -4.87 13.72
C GLU A 9 -6.70 -4.48 13.54
N ARG A 10 -5.84 -4.97 14.42
CA ARG A 10 -4.39 -4.72 14.38
C ARG A 10 -3.70 -5.28 13.13
N TYR A 11 -4.37 -6.16 12.39
CA TYR A 11 -3.83 -6.71 11.12
C TYR A 11 -3.87 -5.72 9.96
N LYS A 12 -4.71 -4.67 10.03
CA LYS A 12 -4.85 -3.68 8.94
C LYS A 12 -3.81 -2.56 9.01
N PHE A 13 -3.13 -2.42 10.15
CA PHE A 13 -2.22 -1.31 10.41
C PHE A 13 -1.02 -1.74 11.24
N PHE A 14 0.17 -1.42 10.74
CA PHE A 14 1.43 -1.62 11.43
C PHE A 14 2.35 -0.43 11.15
N SER A 15 3.14 0.03 12.12
CA SER A 15 4.07 1.14 11.93
C SER A 15 5.40 0.79 12.59
N HIS A 16 6.44 0.55 11.79
CA HIS A 16 7.76 0.18 12.27
C HIS A 16 8.62 1.43 12.46
N ARG A 17 8.37 2.17 13.55
CA ARG A 17 9.03 3.47 13.81
C ARG A 17 10.53 3.37 14.04
N ASP A 18 11.02 2.21 14.47
CA ASP A 18 12.44 1.95 14.70
C ASP A 18 13.20 1.57 13.41
N CYS A 19 12.51 1.46 12.27
CA CYS A 19 13.12 1.21 10.96
C CYS A 19 13.99 2.40 10.53
N GLU A 20 15.19 2.11 9.99
CA GLU A 20 16.16 3.10 9.51
C GLU A 20 15.64 3.93 8.32
N TYR A 21 14.58 3.45 7.68
CA TYR A 21 13.93 4.10 6.55
C TYR A 21 12.62 4.78 6.94
N PHE A 22 12.22 4.82 8.22
CA PHE A 22 10.93 5.41 8.62
C PHE A 22 11.00 6.95 8.72
N PRO A 23 9.99 7.68 8.18
CA PRO A 23 9.00 7.22 7.22
C PRO A 23 9.63 7.08 5.83
N CYS A 24 9.33 6.00 5.10
CA CYS A 24 9.98 5.75 3.80
C CYS A 24 9.49 6.70 2.70
N HIS A 25 8.35 7.33 2.92
CA HIS A 25 7.79 8.39 2.08
C HIS A 25 7.50 9.62 2.91
N LYS A 26 7.80 10.80 2.34
CA LYS A 26 7.52 12.06 3.01
C LYS A 26 6.01 12.23 3.22
N THR A 27 5.61 12.43 4.46
CA THR A 27 4.23 12.72 4.87
C THR A 27 4.21 13.90 5.85
N SER A 28 3.04 14.50 6.06
CA SER A 28 2.83 15.52 7.10
C SER A 28 2.41 14.92 8.45
N ASP A 29 2.03 13.65 8.48
CA ASP A 29 1.56 12.94 9.67
C ASP A 29 2.12 11.51 9.74
N ASP A 30 3.14 11.33 10.58
CA ASP A 30 3.78 10.02 10.82
C ASP A 30 2.97 9.12 11.77
N SER A 31 1.92 9.64 12.43
CA SER A 31 1.06 8.85 13.33
C SER A 31 0.06 7.97 12.59
N SER A 32 -0.20 8.28 11.32
CA SER A 32 -1.05 7.50 10.43
C SER A 32 -0.25 6.72 9.37
N PHE A 33 1.09 6.77 9.43
CA PHE A 33 1.97 6.09 8.48
C PHE A 33 1.99 4.57 8.70
N ASN A 34 1.55 3.85 7.68
CA ASN A 34 1.42 2.40 7.67
C ASN A 34 2.60 1.75 6.93
N CYS A 35 3.22 0.75 7.55
CA CYS A 35 4.34 -0.02 7.01
C CYS A 35 3.90 -1.39 6.45
N LEU A 36 2.63 -1.77 6.62
CA LEU A 36 2.11 -3.08 6.22
C LEU A 36 2.38 -3.42 4.75
N PHE A 37 2.34 -2.41 3.88
CA PHE A 37 2.56 -2.56 2.45
C PHE A 37 3.71 -1.67 1.95
N CYS A 38 4.80 -1.56 2.73
CA CYS A 38 5.99 -0.79 2.33
C CYS A 38 6.47 -1.11 0.92
N TYR A 39 6.37 -2.37 0.51
CA TYR A 39 6.40 -2.75 -0.90
C TYR A 39 4.98 -2.74 -1.48
N CYS A 40 4.71 -1.83 -2.42
CA CYS A 40 3.38 -1.64 -2.99
C CYS A 40 2.95 -2.87 -3.82
N PRO A 41 1.94 -3.65 -3.39
CA PRO A 41 1.47 -4.81 -4.15
C PRO A 41 0.87 -4.43 -5.50
N LEU A 42 0.39 -3.19 -5.64
CA LEU A 42 -0.22 -2.67 -6.87
C LEU A 42 0.80 -2.20 -7.90
N TYR A 43 2.10 -2.30 -7.64
CA TYR A 43 3.14 -1.83 -8.57
C TYR A 43 2.98 -2.45 -9.96
N THR A 44 2.75 -3.77 -10.02
CA THR A 44 2.65 -4.59 -11.22
C THR A 44 1.44 -4.27 -12.10
N LEU A 45 0.42 -3.60 -11.57
CA LEU A 45 -0.73 -3.12 -12.34
C LEU A 45 -0.36 -1.97 -13.30
N GLY A 46 0.88 -1.46 -13.24
CA GLY A 46 1.33 -0.36 -14.10
C GLY A 46 0.56 0.92 -13.80
N ASP A 47 0.18 1.66 -14.83
CA ASP A 47 -0.56 2.91 -14.71
C ASP A 47 -2.00 2.73 -14.16
N ARG A 48 -2.55 1.51 -14.28
CA ARG A 48 -3.87 1.14 -13.73
C ARG A 48 -3.90 1.04 -12.21
N CYS A 49 -2.76 1.17 -11.52
CA CYS A 49 -2.69 0.95 -10.06
C CYS A 49 -3.48 2.00 -9.24
N GLY A 50 -3.85 3.14 -9.82
CA GLY A 50 -4.63 4.19 -9.15
C GLY A 50 -3.88 4.95 -8.05
N GLY A 51 -2.55 4.81 -7.99
CA GLY A 51 -1.68 5.52 -7.05
C GLY A 51 -1.01 6.74 -7.67
N HIS A 52 -0.24 7.47 -6.87
CA HIS A 52 0.53 8.62 -7.33
C HIS A 52 1.95 8.20 -7.70
N PHE A 53 2.26 8.18 -9.00
CA PHE A 53 3.56 7.76 -9.53
C PHE A 53 3.96 8.63 -10.72
N THR A 54 5.22 8.49 -11.13
CA THR A 54 5.72 8.97 -12.42
C THR A 54 6.50 7.85 -13.12
N TYR A 55 6.88 8.05 -14.38
CA TYR A 55 7.76 7.15 -15.09
C TYR A 55 9.08 7.86 -15.40
N ILE A 56 10.19 7.29 -14.94
CA ILE A 56 11.55 7.77 -15.19
C ILE A 56 12.23 6.75 -16.09
N LYS A 57 12.50 7.12 -17.34
CA LYS A 57 13.11 6.23 -18.35
C LYS A 57 12.37 4.89 -18.50
N GLY A 58 11.03 4.92 -18.45
CA GLY A 58 10.18 3.73 -18.55
C GLY A 58 10.06 2.90 -17.27
N ILE A 59 10.75 3.28 -16.18
CA ILE A 59 10.62 2.65 -14.86
C ILE A 59 9.64 3.45 -14.02
N LYS A 60 8.67 2.78 -13.41
CA LYS A 60 7.68 3.42 -12.55
C LYS A 60 8.32 3.82 -11.22
N ASP A 61 8.23 5.10 -10.89
CA ASP A 61 8.69 5.67 -9.62
C ASP A 61 7.49 6.03 -8.74
N CYS A 62 7.39 5.36 -7.59
CA CYS A 62 6.35 5.52 -6.59
C CYS A 62 6.81 6.33 -5.37
N SER A 63 7.96 7.02 -5.43
CA SER A 63 8.53 7.79 -4.31
C SER A 63 7.60 8.88 -3.73
N LYS A 64 6.54 9.25 -4.46
CA LYS A 64 5.50 10.22 -4.04
C LYS A 64 4.15 9.59 -3.71
N CYS A 65 4.05 8.26 -3.69
CA CYS A 65 2.81 7.54 -3.44
C CYS A 65 2.61 7.29 -1.94
N LEU A 66 1.46 7.68 -1.39
CA LEU A 66 1.08 7.39 0.00
C LEU A 66 -0.06 6.36 0.11
N VAL A 67 -0.54 5.81 -1.00
CA VAL A 67 -1.62 4.80 -1.03
C VAL A 67 -1.34 3.62 -0.08
N PRO A 68 -0.17 2.96 -0.11
CA PRO A 68 0.09 1.85 0.80
C PRO A 68 0.40 2.31 2.25
N HIS A 69 0.63 3.61 2.45
CA HIS A 69 1.14 4.18 3.71
C HIS A 69 0.08 4.85 4.57
N GLY A 70 -1.20 4.70 4.25
CA GLY A 70 -2.31 5.24 5.05
C GLY A 70 -3.02 4.21 5.93
N ARG A 71 -3.82 4.68 6.90
CA ARG A 71 -4.70 3.83 7.73
C ARG A 71 -5.71 3.01 6.92
N LYS A 72 -6.15 3.52 5.77
CA LYS A 72 -7.10 2.84 4.86
C LYS A 72 -6.42 1.98 3.79
N ALA A 73 -5.10 1.83 3.85
CA ALA A 73 -4.32 1.12 2.82
C ALA A 73 -4.76 -0.34 2.66
N TYR A 74 -5.03 -1.03 3.77
CA TYR A 74 -5.47 -2.43 3.74
C TYR A 74 -6.75 -2.62 2.94
N ASP A 75 -7.82 -1.89 3.28
CA ASP A 75 -9.09 -2.02 2.58
C ASP A 75 -8.99 -1.59 1.11
N TYR A 76 -8.17 -0.57 0.82
CA TYR A 76 -7.94 -0.13 -0.57
C TYR A 76 -7.23 -1.21 -1.38
N ILE A 77 -6.13 -1.77 -0.88
CA ILE A 77 -5.34 -2.79 -1.58
C ILE A 77 -6.16 -4.08 -1.74
N LEU A 78 -6.91 -4.48 -0.72
CA LEU A 78 -7.73 -5.69 -0.79
C LEU A 78 -8.84 -5.58 -1.85
N LYS A 79 -9.44 -4.39 -2.02
CA LYS A 79 -10.39 -4.13 -3.12
C LYS A 79 -9.79 -4.26 -4.52
N ARG A 80 -8.46 -4.21 -4.65
CA ARG A 80 -7.73 -4.38 -5.91
C ARG A 80 -7.19 -5.79 -6.10
N PHE A 81 -7.50 -6.72 -5.18
CA PHE A 81 -6.94 -8.06 -5.23
C PHE A 81 -7.39 -8.87 -6.46
N GLU A 82 -8.59 -8.62 -6.97
CA GLU A 82 -9.07 -9.25 -8.21
C GLU A 82 -8.18 -8.85 -9.41
N ASP A 83 -7.87 -7.56 -9.57
CA ASP A 83 -6.96 -7.07 -10.61
C ASP A 83 -5.57 -7.73 -10.54
N LEU A 84 -5.07 -7.96 -9.32
CA LEU A 84 -3.79 -8.64 -9.09
C LEU A 84 -3.87 -10.14 -9.37
N SER A 85 -4.96 -10.78 -8.97
CA SER A 85 -5.19 -12.22 -9.16
C SER A 85 -5.28 -12.56 -10.64
N GLU A 86 -5.90 -11.67 -11.43
CA GLU A 86 -5.97 -11.78 -12.88
C GLU A 86 -4.58 -11.86 -13.53
N MET A 87 -3.62 -11.08 -13.05
CA MET A 87 -2.23 -11.14 -13.54
C MET A 87 -1.53 -12.48 -13.28
N ALA A 88 -1.97 -13.22 -12.26
CA ALA A 88 -1.41 -14.51 -11.89
C ALA A 88 -2.14 -15.69 -12.55
N ARG A 89 -3.24 -15.43 -13.27
CA ARG A 89 -3.99 -16.49 -13.95
C ARG A 89 -3.11 -17.15 -15.00
N LYS A 90 -3.11 -18.48 -14.99
CA LYS A 90 -2.54 -19.29 -16.05
C LYS A 90 -3.65 -19.62 -17.05
N ASP A 91 -3.33 -19.59 -18.33
CA ASP A 91 -4.21 -20.03 -19.42
C ASP A 91 -4.61 -21.51 -19.27
#